data_AF-A0A0P7ZBV2-F1
#
_entry.id   AF-A0A0P7ZBV2-F1
#
_cell.length_a   1.000
_cell.length_b   1.000
_cell.length_c   1.000
_cell.angle_alpha   90.00
_cell.angle_beta   90.00
_cell.angle_gamma   90.00
#
_symmetry.space_group_name_H-M   'P 1'
#
loop_
_entity.id
_entity.type
_entity.pdbx_description
1 polymer ?
#
loop_
_entity_poly.entity_id
_entity_poly.type
_entity_poly.pdbx_seq_one_letter_code
_entity_poly.pdbx_strand_id
1 'polypeptide(L)'
;MNKEILVEWNPHWEETAGSKLIERELVRDIEPWLERKEILGFLGVRRSGKTTLMSILINLLSSNIPRKNILFIKCDDDRIQKENLIDDALKGYMELVNPQGKIFVFIDEVQEIDNWENTLKR
;
A
#
# COMPACT_ATOMS: atom_id res chain seq x y z
N MET A 1 -3.27 -8.85 14.39
CA MET A 1 -4.14 -7.80 13.79
C MET A 1 -5.58 -8.29 13.51
N ASN A 2 -6.59 -7.40 13.62
CA ASN A 2 -7.98 -7.69 13.20
C ASN A 2 -8.07 -7.69 11.65
N LYS A 3 -8.60 -8.78 11.07
CA LYS A 3 -8.74 -8.93 9.60
C LYS A 3 -9.75 -7.97 8.99
N GLU A 4 -10.73 -7.48 9.76
CA GLU A 4 -11.71 -6.50 9.28
C GLU A 4 -11.06 -5.17 8.94
N ILE A 5 -10.15 -4.69 9.80
CA ILE A 5 -9.40 -3.44 9.58
C ILE A 5 -8.53 -3.54 8.33
N LEU A 6 -7.96 -4.72 8.04
CA LEU A 6 -7.21 -4.94 6.81
C LEU A 6 -8.09 -4.77 5.56
N VAL A 7 -9.32 -5.27 5.59
CA VAL A 7 -10.28 -5.08 4.49
C VAL A 7 -10.68 -3.61 4.38
N GLU A 8 -10.89 -2.90 5.50
CA GLU A 8 -11.19 -1.46 5.50
C GLU A 8 -10.08 -0.62 4.88
N TRP A 9 -8.80 -0.96 5.11
CA TRP A 9 -7.67 -0.29 4.48
C TRP A 9 -7.56 -0.56 2.97
N ASN A 10 -8.15 -1.66 2.50
CA ASN A 10 -8.00 -2.15 1.14
C ASN A 10 -9.34 -2.19 0.38
N PRO A 11 -10.07 -1.06 0.28
CA PRO A 11 -11.36 -1.05 -0.40
C PRO A 11 -11.23 -1.41 -1.89
N HIS A 12 -10.07 -1.17 -2.51
CA HIS A 12 -9.77 -1.55 -3.90
C HIS A 12 -9.79 -3.05 -4.15
N TRP A 13 -9.80 -3.89 -3.11
CA TRP A 13 -10.01 -5.33 -3.29
C TRP A 13 -11.38 -5.68 -3.87
N GLU A 14 -12.37 -4.79 -3.69
CA GLU A 14 -13.70 -4.90 -4.27
C GLU A 14 -13.80 -4.08 -5.57
N GLU A 15 -14.51 -4.62 -6.57
CA GLU A 15 -14.58 -4.07 -7.93
C GLU A 15 -15.24 -2.68 -8.02
N THR A 16 -16.02 -2.30 -7.01
CA THR A 16 -16.79 -1.04 -6.98
C THR A 16 -16.02 0.16 -6.44
N ALA A 17 -14.79 -0.02 -5.94
CA ALA A 17 -14.05 1.03 -5.22
C ALA A 17 -13.27 2.02 -6.12
N GLY A 18 -13.59 2.09 -7.42
CA GLY A 18 -12.96 3.02 -8.35
C GLY A 18 -13.33 4.48 -8.06
N SER A 19 -12.39 5.26 -7.54
CA SER A 19 -12.53 6.72 -7.44
C SER A 19 -12.07 7.38 -8.75
N LYS A 20 -12.79 8.42 -9.17
CA LYS A 20 -12.41 9.26 -10.32
C LYS A 20 -11.21 10.14 -9.93
N LEU A 21 -10.01 9.56 -9.99
CA LEU A 21 -8.76 10.27 -9.73
C LEU A 21 -8.29 11.00 -11.00
N ILE A 22 -7.73 12.19 -10.81
CA ILE A 22 -7.10 12.94 -11.90
C ILE A 22 -5.67 12.41 -12.06
N GLU A 23 -5.32 11.95 -13.26
CA GLU A 23 -3.97 11.51 -13.60
C GLU A 23 -2.96 12.63 -13.32
N ARG A 24 -1.82 12.28 -12.73
CA ARG A 24 -0.71 13.20 -12.48
C ARG A 24 0.42 12.87 -13.45
N GLU A 25 1.08 13.87 -14.02
CA GLU A 25 2.23 13.69 -14.91
C GLU A 25 3.30 12.77 -14.29
N LEU A 26 3.55 12.95 -12.99
CA LEU A 26 4.49 12.15 -12.19
C LEU A 26 4.24 10.63 -12.26
N VAL A 27 3.01 10.18 -12.53
CA VAL A 27 2.70 8.75 -12.66
C VAL A 27 3.53 8.12 -13.77
N ARG A 28 3.70 8.81 -14.89
CA ARG A 28 4.48 8.33 -16.05
C ARG A 28 5.96 8.20 -15.72
N ASP A 29 6.47 9.07 -14.86
CA ASP A 29 7.86 9.02 -14.41
C ASP A 29 8.11 7.88 -13.42
N ILE A 30 7.07 7.48 -12.66
CA ILE A 30 7.15 6.41 -11.65
C ILE A 30 6.95 5.02 -12.26
N GLU A 31 6.11 4.89 -13.29
CA GLU A 31 5.73 3.60 -13.88
C GLU A 31 6.93 2.69 -14.23
N PRO A 32 8.04 3.18 -14.82
CA PRO A 32 9.22 2.35 -15.10
C PRO A 32 9.90 1.78 -13.85
N TRP A 33 9.69 2.40 -12.69
CA TRP A 33 10.27 1.98 -11.42
C TRP A 33 9.44 0.90 -10.73
N LEU A 34 8.14 0.79 -11.01
CA LEU A 34 7.25 -0.23 -10.44
C LEU A 34 7.64 -1.66 -10.85
N GLU A 35 8.35 -1.81 -11.96
CA GLU A 35 8.87 -3.11 -12.41
C GLU A 35 10.17 -3.54 -11.73
N ARG A 36 10.79 -2.63 -10.98
CA ARG A 36 12.03 -2.92 -10.26
C ARG A 36 11.76 -3.56 -8.89
N LYS A 37 12.82 -4.08 -8.25
CA LYS A 37 12.71 -4.77 -6.95
C LYS A 37 12.99 -3.85 -5.75
N GLU A 38 13.53 -2.67 -6.02
CA GLU A 38 13.90 -1.67 -5.05
C GLU A 38 12.65 -1.06 -4.39
N ILE A 39 12.74 -0.76 -3.10
CA ILE A 39 11.70 -0.01 -2.39
C ILE A 39 11.68 1.43 -2.93
N LEU A 40 10.50 1.91 -3.32
CA LEU A 40 10.30 3.29 -3.76
C LEU A 40 9.84 4.16 -2.59
N GLY A 41 10.63 5.18 -2.25
CA GLY A 41 10.30 6.15 -1.22
C GLY A 41 9.66 7.41 -1.79
N PHE A 42 8.43 7.72 -1.39
CA PHE A 42 7.77 8.98 -1.72
C PHE A 42 8.05 10.04 -0.64
N LEU A 43 8.96 10.97 -0.92
CA LEU A 43 9.32 12.04 0.01
C LEU A 43 8.61 13.35 -0.33
N GLY A 44 8.23 14.12 0.68
CA GLY A 44 7.66 15.45 0.48
C GLY A 44 6.90 15.97 1.71
N VAL A 45 6.57 17.26 1.68
CA VAL A 45 5.87 17.94 2.77
C VAL A 45 4.47 17.36 3.05
N ARG A 46 3.93 17.62 4.25
CA ARG A 46 2.54 17.26 4.58
C ARG A 46 1.59 17.91 3.56
N ARG A 47 0.54 17.17 3.14
CA ARG A 47 -0.45 17.60 2.13
C ARG A 47 0.08 17.81 0.70
N SER A 48 1.26 17.29 0.34
CA SER A 48 1.71 17.25 -1.07
C SER A 48 0.97 16.23 -1.95
N GLY A 49 0.12 15.40 -1.35
CA GLY A 49 -0.67 14.38 -2.06
C GLY A 49 0.08 13.07 -2.30
N LYS A 50 0.94 12.64 -1.38
CA LYS A 50 1.64 11.34 -1.43
C LYS A 50 0.66 10.17 -1.35
N THR A 51 -0.22 10.16 -0.36
CA THR A 51 -1.30 9.16 -0.25
C THR A 51 -2.19 9.16 -1.50
N THR A 52 -2.52 10.35 -2.03
CA THR A 52 -3.28 10.46 -3.28
C THR A 52 -2.53 9.84 -4.47
N LEU A 53 -1.21 10.06 -4.56
CA LEU A 53 -0.37 9.43 -5.57
C LEU A 53 -0.37 7.90 -5.42
N MET A 54 -0.25 7.38 -4.19
CA MET A 54 -0.39 5.94 -3.94
C MET A 54 -1.75 5.42 -4.41
N SER A 55 -2.86 6.11 -4.11
CA SER A 55 -4.19 5.72 -4.60
C SER A 55 -4.29 5.70 -6.14
N ILE A 56 -3.65 6.66 -6.82
CA ILE A 56 -3.59 6.69 -8.29
C ILE A 56 -2.81 5.46 -8.81
N LEU A 57 -1.67 5.14 -8.21
CA LEU A 57 -0.86 3.98 -8.59
C LEU A 57 -1.59 2.66 -8.32
N ILE A 58 -2.30 2.55 -7.19
CA ILE A 58 -3.13 1.38 -6.87
C ILE A 58 -4.21 1.18 -7.94
N ASN A 59 -4.90 2.26 -8.34
CA ASN A 59 -5.92 2.18 -9.39
C ASN A 59 -5.32 1.76 -10.75
N LEU A 60 -4.16 2.32 -11.12
CA LEU A 60 -3.44 1.95 -12.35
C LEU A 60 -3.04 0.47 -12.34
N LEU A 61 -2.41 0.01 -11.26
CA LEU A 61 -1.99 -1.38 -11.09
C LEU A 61 -3.18 -2.33 -11.09
N SER A 62 -4.30 -1.93 -10.48
CA SER A 62 -5.55 -2.71 -10.44
C SER A 62 -6.16 -3.01 -11.82
N SER A 63 -5.76 -2.27 -12.87
CA SER A 63 -6.15 -2.57 -14.25
C SER A 63 -5.31 -3.67 -14.91
N ASN A 64 -4.12 -3.95 -14.38
CA ASN A 64 -3.13 -4.85 -15.00
C ASN A 64 -2.85 -6.12 -14.19
N ILE A 65 -3.07 -6.08 -12.87
CA ILE A 65 -2.85 -7.22 -11.96
C ILE A 65 -4.10 -7.48 -11.10
N PRO A 66 -4.24 -8.67 -10.49
CA PRO A 66 -5.33 -8.93 -9.56
C PRO A 66 -5.37 -7.86 -8.45
N ARG A 67 -6.52 -7.23 -8.22
CA ARG A 67 -6.69 -6.18 -7.20
C ARG A 67 -6.19 -6.61 -5.82
N LYS A 68 -6.43 -7.88 -5.48
CA LYS A 68 -5.99 -8.50 -4.23
C LYS A 68 -4.48 -8.75 -4.14
N ASN A 69 -3.72 -8.62 -5.23
CA ASN A 69 -2.26 -8.62 -5.20
C ASN A 69 -1.67 -7.27 -4.77
N ILE A 70 -2.51 -6.28 -4.49
CA ILE A 70 -2.09 -4.97 -4.01
C ILE A 70 -2.53 -4.85 -2.55
N LEU A 71 -1.57 -4.75 -1.65
CA LEU A 71 -1.79 -4.51 -0.22
C LEU A 71 -1.47 -3.06 0.11
N PHE A 72 -2.38 -2.39 0.80
CA PHE A 72 -2.22 -1.08 1.39
C PHE A 72 -2.25 -1.21 2.93
N ILE A 73 -1.24 -0.64 3.57
CA ILE A 73 -1.06 -0.62 5.03
C ILE A 73 -1.07 0.84 5.48
N LYS A 74 -1.95 1.16 6.43
CA LYS A 74 -2.09 2.50 7.00
C LYS A 74 -1.49 2.55 8.40
N CYS A 75 -0.29 3.09 8.55
CA CYS A 75 0.47 3.04 9.82
C CYS A 75 0.02 4.05 10.88
N ASP A 76 -0.75 5.07 10.50
CA ASP A 76 -1.29 6.10 11.40
C ASP A 76 -2.71 5.79 11.92
N ASP A 77 -3.22 4.57 11.73
CA ASP A 77 -4.54 4.18 12.24
C ASP A 77 -4.51 3.96 13.76
N ASP A 78 -5.06 4.93 14.51
CA ASP A 78 -5.13 4.95 15.98
C ASP A 78 -5.80 3.72 16.61
N ARG A 79 -6.52 2.91 15.83
CA ARG A 79 -7.22 1.70 16.31
C ARG A 79 -6.29 0.49 16.45
N ILE A 80 -5.07 0.57 15.92
CA ILE A 80 -4.13 -0.57 15.85
C ILE A 80 -2.87 -0.31 16.69
N GLN A 81 -2.36 -1.38 17.30
CA GLN A 81 -1.03 -1.37 17.92
C GLN A 81 0.05 -1.26 16.86
N LYS A 82 0.99 -0.32 17.06
CA LYS A 82 2.06 -0.03 16.10
C LYS A 82 3.19 -1.06 16.17
N GLU A 83 3.33 -1.75 17.30
CA GLU A 83 4.33 -2.78 17.50
C GLU A 83 4.13 -3.94 16.50
N ASN A 84 5.15 -4.19 15.66
CA ASN A 84 5.13 -5.22 14.60
C ASN A 84 4.01 -5.08 13.56
N LEU A 85 3.39 -3.89 13.44
CA LEU A 85 2.22 -3.68 12.57
C LEU A 85 2.40 -4.21 11.15
N ILE A 86 3.55 -3.93 10.53
CA ILE A 86 3.83 -4.32 9.14
C ILE A 86 3.85 -5.85 9.00
N ASP A 87 4.53 -6.55 9.91
CA ASP A 87 4.61 -8.02 9.91
C ASP A 87 3.22 -8.65 10.14
N ASP A 88 2.47 -8.09 11.09
CA ASP A 88 1.12 -8.50 11.42
C ASP A 88 0.15 -8.30 10.23
N ALA A 89 0.32 -7.18 9.51
CA ALA A 89 -0.46 -6.87 8.32
C ALA A 89 -0.14 -7.82 7.17
N LEU A 90 1.14 -8.07 6.90
CA LEU A 90 1.59 -9.02 5.88
C LEU A 90 1.10 -10.44 6.18
N LYS A 91 1.21 -10.90 7.43
CA LYS A 91 0.71 -12.21 7.83
C LYS A 91 -0.80 -12.32 7.65
N GLY A 92 -1.55 -11.33 8.12
CA GLY A 92 -3.00 -11.29 7.97
C GLY A 92 -3.44 -11.29 6.50
N TYR A 93 -2.72 -10.55 5.66
CA TYR A 93 -2.93 -10.51 4.22
C TYR A 93 -2.69 -11.87 3.56
N MET A 94 -1.56 -12.52 3.85
CA MET A 94 -1.24 -13.85 3.30
C MET A 94 -2.27 -14.91 3.69
N GLU A 95 -2.75 -14.88 4.93
CA GLU A 95 -3.81 -15.79 5.40
C GLU A 95 -5.18 -15.52 4.76
N LEU A 96 -5.54 -14.24 4.54
CA LEU A 96 -6.85 -13.85 4.03
C LEU A 96 -6.96 -14.00 2.52
N VAL A 97 -5.89 -13.66 1.80
CA VAL A 97 -5.90 -13.53 0.33
C VAL A 97 -5.18 -14.68 -0.35
N ASN A 98 -4.09 -15.20 0.23
CA ASN A 98 -3.20 -16.17 -0.40
C ASN A 98 -2.82 -15.80 -1.86
N PRO A 99 -2.28 -14.60 -2.08
CA PRO A 99 -2.05 -14.05 -3.42
C PRO A 99 -1.07 -14.90 -4.22
N GLN A 100 -1.23 -14.90 -5.54
CA GLN A 100 -0.36 -15.63 -6.46
C GLN A 100 0.38 -14.66 -7.38
N GLY A 101 1.68 -14.88 -7.60
CA GLY A 101 2.51 -14.03 -8.46
C GLY A 101 3.04 -12.77 -7.77
N LYS A 102 3.28 -11.71 -8.55
CA LYS A 102 3.84 -10.45 -8.05
C LYS A 102 2.81 -9.72 -7.17
N ILE A 103 3.24 -9.28 -6.00
CA ILE A 103 2.45 -8.44 -5.10
C ILE A 103 3.07 -7.04 -5.01
N PHE A 104 2.23 -6.04 -4.79
CA PHE A 104 2.65 -4.68 -4.48
C PHE A 104 2.20 -4.34 -3.06
N VAL A 105 3.12 -3.82 -2.26
CA VAL A 105 2.82 -3.39 -0.89
C VAL A 105 3.04 -1.88 -0.79
N PHE A 106 1.98 -1.16 -0.48
CA PHE A 106 1.97 0.27 -0.21
C PHE A 106 1.88 0.47 1.29
N ILE A 107 2.78 1.27 1.86
CA ILE A 107 2.83 1.56 3.28
C ILE A 107 2.74 3.07 3.44
N ASP A 108 1.61 3.55 3.96
CA ASP A 108 1.38 4.97 4.19
C ASP A 108 1.74 5.35 5.63
N GLU A 109 2.29 6.56 5.77
CA GLU A 109 2.78 7.11 7.04
C GLU A 109 3.72 6.14 7.80
N VAL A 110 4.60 5.43 7.08
CA VAL A 110 5.52 4.40 7.64
C VAL A 110 6.39 4.91 8.79
N GLN A 111 6.70 6.21 8.83
CA GLN A 111 7.46 6.83 9.91
C GLN A 111 6.76 6.79 11.28
N GLU A 112 5.47 6.45 11.32
CA GLU A 112 4.74 6.19 12.56
C GLU A 112 5.16 4.88 13.24
N ILE A 113 5.90 4.01 12.54
CA ILE A 113 6.38 2.73 13.06
C ILE A 113 7.85 2.85 13.45
N ASP A 114 8.16 2.63 14.72
CA ASP A 114 9.54 2.63 15.19
C ASP A 114 10.36 1.52 14.53
N ASN A 115 11.60 1.83 14.14
CA ASN A 115 12.54 0.90 13.48
C ASN A 115 12.01 0.25 12.19
N TRP A 116 11.08 0.90 11.50
CA TRP A 116 10.48 0.39 10.25
C TRP A 116 11.52 0.01 9.20
N GLU A 117 12.68 0.68 9.15
CA GLU A 117 13.73 0.40 8.16
C GLU A 117 14.30 -1.01 8.34
N ASN A 118 14.41 -1.47 9.59
CA ASN A 118 14.90 -2.80 9.91
C ASN A 118 13.85 -3.87 9.60
N THR A 119 12.56 -3.55 9.79
CA THR A 119 11.45 -4.43 9.42
C THR A 119 11.41 -4.66 7.91
N LEU A 120 11.55 -3.60 7.09
CA LEU A 120 11.50 -3.71 5.63
C LEU A 120 12.77 -4.31 4.97
N LYS A 121 13.90 -4.35 5.68
CA LYS A 121 15.16 -4.91 5.17
C LYS A 121 15.30 -6.43 5.33
N ARG A 122 14.45 -7.05 6.14
CA ARG A 122 14.50 -8.51 6.41
C ARG A 122 14.09 -9.31 5.18
#